data_AF-A0A529VSS4-F1
#
_entry.id   AF-A0A529VSS4-F1
#
_cell.length_a   1.000
_cell.length_b   1.000
_cell.length_c   1.000
_cell.angle_alpha   90.00
_cell.angle_beta   90.00
_cell.angle_gamma   90.00
#
_symmetry.space_group_name_H-M   'P 1'
#
loop_
_entity.id
_entity.type
_entity.pdbx_description
1 polymer ?
#
loop_
_entity_poly.entity_id
_entity_poly.type
_entity_poly.pdbx_seq_one_letter_code
_entity_poly.pdbx_strand_id
1 'polypeptide(L)'
;NLMANMPYPKSGYYYSTSAPLIVAGKIIVGGAVNDNYSTEEPSGVIRAFDVDTGALLWNWDSGNPDVTTPLPAGQTYTHNSPNMWSTASADEKLGLLYVPLGNQTPDQLGMGRSANVEKFSSSIAALDLNTGQLRWVRQTVHHDLWDM
;
A
#
# COMPACT_ATOMS: atom_id res chain seq x y z
N ASN A 1 8.31 -12.07 5.18
CA ASN A 1 7.08 -12.77 4.74
C ASN A 1 6.03 -11.73 4.37
N LEU A 2 5.72 -11.55 3.08
CA LEU A 2 4.77 -10.52 2.61
C LEU A 2 3.29 -10.89 2.86
N MET A 3 3.01 -12.16 3.16
CA MET A 3 1.66 -12.63 3.48
C MET A 3 1.30 -12.46 4.96
N ALA A 4 2.24 -11.99 5.79
CA ALA A 4 1.98 -11.75 7.20
C ALA A 4 0.86 -10.70 7.38
N ASN A 5 -0.12 -11.02 8.22
CA ASN A 5 -1.28 -10.19 8.58
C ASN A 5 -2.18 -9.80 7.40
N MET A 6 -2.04 -10.44 6.22
CA MET A 6 -2.94 -10.18 5.10
C MET A 6 -4.34 -10.73 5.36
N PRO A 7 -5.40 -9.95 5.16
CA PRO A 7 -6.76 -10.48 5.09
C PRO A 7 -6.93 -11.32 3.81
N TYR A 8 -7.85 -12.28 3.82
CA TYR A 8 -8.22 -13.12 2.67
C TYR A 8 -7.03 -13.65 1.82
N PRO A 9 -6.01 -14.29 2.43
CA PRO A 9 -4.84 -14.73 1.70
C PRO A 9 -5.21 -15.84 0.71
N LYS A 10 -5.22 -15.51 -0.58
CA LYS A 10 -5.45 -16.44 -1.70
C LYS A 10 -4.17 -16.56 -2.54
N SER A 11 -3.83 -17.77 -2.94
CA SER A 11 -2.62 -18.00 -3.75
C SER A 11 -2.73 -17.26 -5.08
N GLY A 12 -1.68 -16.51 -5.43
CA GLY A 12 -1.61 -15.73 -6.67
C GLY A 12 -2.37 -14.40 -6.67
N TYR A 13 -3.01 -14.01 -5.56
CA TYR A 13 -3.82 -12.79 -5.48
C TYR A 13 -3.03 -11.57 -4.98
N TYR A 14 -1.87 -11.79 -4.35
CA TYR A 14 -0.90 -10.74 -4.02
C TYR A 14 0.47 -11.13 -4.53
N TYR A 15 1.12 -10.26 -5.30
CA TYR A 15 2.46 -10.50 -5.85
C TYR A 15 3.16 -9.17 -6.16
N SER A 16 4.50 -9.20 -6.22
CA SER A 16 5.29 -8.02 -6.59
C SER A 16 5.46 -8.00 -8.12
N THR A 17 4.93 -6.97 -8.77
CA THR A 17 5.09 -6.73 -10.22
C THR A 17 6.26 -5.80 -10.54
N SER A 18 6.59 -4.90 -9.61
CA SER A 18 7.67 -3.93 -9.78
C SER A 18 8.88 -4.24 -8.89
N ALA A 19 10.02 -3.66 -9.27
CA ALA A 19 11.24 -3.74 -8.47
C ALA A 19 11.05 -3.00 -7.13
N PRO A 20 11.58 -3.55 -6.01
CA PRO A 20 11.60 -2.83 -4.75
C PRO A 20 12.50 -1.59 -4.83
N LEU A 21 12.19 -0.57 -4.03
CA LEU A 21 13.06 0.58 -3.86
C LEU A 21 13.99 0.35 -2.67
N ILE A 22 15.31 0.46 -2.87
CA ILE A 22 16.29 0.45 -1.79
C ILE A 22 16.71 1.89 -1.51
N VAL A 23 16.52 2.36 -0.28
CA VAL A 23 16.83 3.75 0.12
C VAL A 23 17.08 3.85 1.62
N ALA A 24 18.07 4.63 2.04
CA ALA A 24 18.36 4.93 3.46
C ALA A 24 18.36 3.70 4.39
N GLY A 25 19.00 2.61 3.95
CA GLY A 25 19.09 1.35 4.70
C GLY A 25 17.81 0.49 4.71
N LYS A 26 16.84 0.79 3.83
CA LYS A 26 15.53 0.12 3.80
C LYS A 26 15.22 -0.46 2.43
N ILE A 27 14.47 -1.56 2.42
CA ILE A 27 13.85 -2.15 1.24
C ILE A 27 12.35 -1.83 1.31
N ILE A 28 11.86 -1.04 0.38
CA ILE A 28 10.45 -0.66 0.27
C ILE A 28 9.76 -1.57 -0.75
N VAL A 29 8.69 -2.21 -0.31
CA VAL A 29 7.96 -3.23 -1.09
C VAL A 29 6.47 -2.91 -1.07
N GLY A 30 5.88 -2.77 -2.25
CA GLY A 30 4.43 -2.81 -2.46
C GLY A 30 4.00 -4.15 -3.07
N GLY A 31 2.83 -4.18 -3.68
CA GLY A 31 2.36 -5.35 -4.40
C GLY A 31 1.16 -5.02 -5.26
N ALA A 32 0.99 -5.81 -6.31
CA ALA A 32 -0.25 -5.91 -7.04
C ALA A 32 -1.19 -6.84 -6.27
N VAL A 33 -2.43 -6.39 -6.12
CA VAL A 33 -3.57 -7.21 -5.72
C VAL A 33 -4.33 -7.56 -7.01
N ASN A 34 -4.83 -8.78 -7.14
CA ASN A 34 -5.58 -9.15 -8.35
C ASN A 34 -6.92 -8.42 -8.41
N ASP A 35 -7.14 -7.80 -9.56
CA ASP A 35 -8.29 -6.93 -9.78
C ASP A 35 -9.55 -7.70 -10.24
N ASN A 36 -10.70 -7.02 -10.20
CA ASN A 36 -11.95 -7.40 -10.88
C ASN A 36 -12.57 -8.78 -10.57
N TYR A 37 -12.21 -9.41 -9.45
CA TYR A 37 -12.72 -10.74 -9.09
C TYR A 37 -13.63 -10.78 -7.84
N SER A 38 -13.47 -9.85 -6.91
CA SER A 38 -14.04 -9.99 -5.55
C SER A 38 -14.04 -8.66 -4.80
N THR A 39 -14.88 -8.58 -3.76
CA THR A 39 -14.81 -7.56 -2.70
C THR A 39 -14.11 -8.07 -1.43
N GLU A 40 -13.47 -9.23 -1.50
CA GLU A 40 -12.70 -9.86 -0.41
C GLU A 40 -11.30 -10.23 -0.91
N GLU A 41 -10.45 -9.22 -1.00
CA GLU A 41 -9.09 -9.26 -1.52
C GLU A 41 -8.05 -8.89 -0.45
N PRO A 42 -6.77 -9.31 -0.62
CA PRO A 42 -5.68 -8.86 0.22
C PRO A 42 -5.56 -7.33 0.29
N SER A 43 -4.82 -6.88 1.29
CA SER A 43 -4.49 -5.47 1.46
C SER A 43 -3.42 -5.01 0.47
N GLY A 44 -3.52 -3.76 0.01
CA GLY A 44 -2.48 -3.06 -0.76
C GLY A 44 -1.32 -2.53 0.08
N VAL A 45 -1.18 -2.98 1.33
CA VAL A 45 -0.18 -2.52 2.30
C VAL A 45 1.25 -2.48 1.73
N ILE A 46 1.89 -1.34 1.93
CA ILE A 46 3.30 -1.11 1.62
C ILE A 46 4.14 -1.38 2.87
N ARG A 47 5.31 -1.97 2.70
CA ARG A 47 6.18 -2.36 3.81
C ARG A 47 7.61 -1.88 3.61
N ALA A 48 8.26 -1.50 4.70
CA ALA A 48 9.69 -1.26 4.73
C ALA A 48 10.39 -2.30 5.60
N PHE A 49 11.44 -2.88 5.03
CA PHE A 49 12.31 -3.82 5.73
C PHE A 49 13.70 -3.22 5.89
N ASP A 50 14.36 -3.58 6.97
CA ASP A 50 15.78 -3.31 7.16
C ASP A 50 16.60 -4.06 6.09
N VAL A 51 17.55 -3.38 5.44
CA VAL A 51 18.29 -3.94 4.31
C VAL A 51 19.26 -5.05 4.71
N ASP A 52 19.81 -5.00 5.93
CA ASP A 52 20.83 -5.93 6.39
C ASP A 52 20.21 -7.19 7.03
N THR A 53 19.11 -7.00 7.76
CA THR A 53 18.47 -8.05 8.57
C THR A 53 17.18 -8.59 7.97
N GLY A 54 16.54 -7.83 7.07
CA GLY A 54 15.21 -8.15 6.55
C GLY A 54 14.08 -7.99 7.57
N ALA A 55 14.34 -7.37 8.73
CA ALA A 55 13.34 -7.12 9.75
C ALA A 55 12.31 -6.08 9.27
N LEU A 56 11.01 -6.31 9.54
CA LEU A 56 9.97 -5.34 9.22
C LEU A 56 10.11 -4.11 10.14
N LEU A 57 10.32 -2.94 9.54
CA LEU A 57 10.49 -1.67 10.26
C LEU A 57 9.17 -0.92 10.44
N TRP A 58 8.41 -0.79 9.35
CA TRP A 58 7.09 -0.17 9.34
C TRP A 58 6.24 -0.72 8.20
N ASN A 59 4.92 -0.54 8.32
CA ASN A 59 3.93 -0.81 7.29
C ASN A 59 3.08 0.42 7.04
N TRP A 60 2.50 0.57 5.86
CA TRP A 60 1.50 1.59 5.61
C TRP A 60 0.38 1.01 4.75
N ASP A 61 -0.83 1.02 5.32
CA ASP A 61 -2.05 0.55 4.68
C ASP A 61 -2.99 1.75 4.53
N SER A 62 -3.35 2.07 3.29
CA SER A 62 -4.25 3.19 2.99
C SER A 62 -5.63 3.04 3.65
N GLY A 63 -6.06 1.81 3.96
CA GLY A 63 -7.28 1.55 4.71
C GLY A 63 -7.21 1.93 6.19
N ASN A 64 -6.02 1.95 6.79
CA ASN A 64 -5.76 2.37 8.17
C ASN A 64 -4.42 3.14 8.27
N PRO A 65 -4.35 4.37 7.72
CA PRO A 65 -3.11 5.06 7.41
C PRO A 65 -2.35 5.59 8.63
N ASP A 66 -2.97 5.57 9.81
CA ASP A 66 -2.39 6.07 11.06
C ASP A 66 -1.67 4.98 11.86
N VAL A 67 -1.80 3.71 11.47
CA VAL A 67 -1.12 2.58 12.14
C VAL A 67 0.05 2.15 11.28
N THR A 68 1.25 2.65 11.62
CA THR A 68 2.45 2.37 10.81
C THR A 68 3.44 1.39 11.44
N THR A 69 3.22 1.03 12.70
CA THR A 69 4.03 0.01 13.37
C THR A 69 3.62 -1.40 12.95
N PRO A 70 4.57 -2.36 12.92
CA PRO A 70 4.28 -3.77 12.66
C PRO A 70 3.09 -4.29 13.49
N LEU A 71 2.09 -4.87 12.81
CA LEU A 71 0.90 -5.37 13.47
C LEU A 71 1.21 -6.59 14.38
N PRO A 72 0.64 -6.65 15.59
CA PRO A 72 0.72 -7.84 16.44
C PRO A 72 0.07 -9.07 15.80
N ALA A 73 0.40 -10.25 16.33
CA ALA A 73 -0.24 -11.50 15.94
C ALA A 73 -1.76 -11.43 16.16
N GLY A 74 -2.53 -11.93 15.19
CA GLY A 74 -4.00 -11.94 15.22
C GLY A 74 -4.68 -10.67 14.69
N GLN A 75 -3.93 -9.58 14.47
CA GLN A 75 -4.43 -8.41 13.75
C GLN A 75 -4.21 -8.56 12.24
N THR A 76 -5.05 -7.91 11.44
CA THR A 76 -4.95 -7.94 9.98
C THR A 76 -5.01 -6.53 9.40
N TYR A 77 -4.42 -6.36 8.22
CA TYR A 77 -4.59 -5.14 7.43
C TYR A 77 -6.00 -5.04 6.87
N THR A 78 -6.33 -3.86 6.35
CA THR A 78 -7.61 -3.57 5.71
C THR A 78 -7.68 -4.26 4.34
N HIS A 79 -8.74 -5.03 4.11
CA HIS A 79 -8.96 -5.65 2.79
C HIS A 79 -9.21 -4.60 1.71
N ASN A 80 -8.89 -4.95 0.46
CA ASN A 80 -9.09 -4.13 -0.74
C ASN A 80 -8.58 -2.68 -0.62
N SER A 81 -7.58 -2.42 0.23
CA SER A 81 -7.00 -1.10 0.30
C SER A 81 -6.20 -0.81 -0.98
N PRO A 82 -6.28 0.42 -1.53
CA PRO A 82 -5.51 0.80 -2.72
C PRO A 82 -4.05 0.41 -2.60
N ASN A 83 -3.55 -0.30 -3.62
CA ASN A 83 -2.22 -0.89 -3.62
C ASN A 83 -1.19 -0.02 -4.36
N MET A 84 0.10 -0.31 -4.13
CA MET A 84 1.21 0.21 -4.95
C MET A 84 1.83 -0.95 -5.73
N TRP A 85 1.33 -1.17 -6.94
CA TRP A 85 1.91 -2.14 -7.88
C TRP A 85 3.12 -1.60 -8.65
N SER A 86 3.26 -0.26 -8.73
CA SER A 86 4.39 0.41 -9.41
C SER A 86 5.59 0.63 -8.48
N THR A 87 6.65 1.25 -9.01
CA THR A 87 7.86 1.60 -8.24
C THR A 87 7.68 2.93 -7.51
N ALA A 88 8.05 2.96 -6.23
CA ALA A 88 8.12 4.20 -5.44
C ALA A 88 9.36 5.03 -5.80
N SER A 89 9.35 6.32 -5.44
CA SER A 89 10.55 7.18 -5.44
C SER A 89 10.76 7.80 -4.07
N ALA A 90 11.96 8.29 -3.77
CA ALA A 90 12.26 8.88 -2.47
C ALA A 90 13.17 10.11 -2.58
N ASP A 91 13.07 10.98 -1.59
CA ASP A 91 13.98 12.09 -1.35
C ASP A 91 14.53 11.99 0.08
N GLU A 92 15.79 11.57 0.20
CA GLU A 92 16.47 11.38 1.49
C GLU A 92 16.70 12.69 2.24
N LYS A 93 16.82 13.82 1.53
CA LYS A 93 17.02 15.14 2.16
C LYS A 93 15.73 15.61 2.84
N LEU A 94 14.59 15.34 2.22
CA LEU A 94 13.27 15.65 2.78
C LEU A 94 12.77 14.56 3.73
N GLY A 95 13.38 13.37 3.69
CA GLY A 95 12.92 12.20 4.45
C GLY A 95 11.56 11.69 3.94
N LEU A 96 11.30 11.80 2.64
CA LEU A 96 10.00 11.45 2.04
C LEU A 96 10.12 10.28 1.07
N LEU A 97 9.10 9.43 1.10
CA LEU A 97 8.82 8.37 0.14
C LEU A 97 7.54 8.74 -0.62
N TYR A 98 7.57 8.68 -1.95
CA TYR A 98 6.44 8.95 -2.82
C TYR A 98 5.91 7.65 -3.42
N VAL A 99 4.64 7.38 -3.15
CA VAL A 99 3.95 6.12 -3.43
C VAL A 99 2.79 6.42 -4.37
N PRO A 100 2.85 5.99 -5.65
CA PRO A 100 1.68 6.01 -6.52
C PRO A 100 0.73 4.87 -6.11
N LEU A 101 -0.55 5.18 -5.97
CA LEU A 101 -1.60 4.24 -5.58
C LEU A 101 -2.59 4.04 -6.72
N GLY A 102 -2.95 2.78 -6.94
CA GLY A 102 -4.03 2.38 -7.85
C GLY A 102 -5.41 2.52 -7.20
N ASN A 103 -6.34 1.67 -7.60
CA ASN A 103 -7.71 1.64 -7.11
C ASN A 103 -7.94 0.59 -6.02
N GLN A 104 -9.11 0.68 -5.39
CA GLN A 104 -9.68 -0.44 -4.64
C GLN A 104 -10.24 -1.46 -5.62
N THR A 105 -9.89 -2.73 -5.41
CA THR A 105 -10.56 -3.85 -6.07
C THR A 105 -12.01 -4.05 -5.57
N PRO A 106 -12.99 -4.30 -6.45
CA PRO A 106 -12.92 -4.23 -7.91
C PRO A 106 -12.99 -2.78 -8.41
N ASP A 107 -12.11 -2.44 -9.34
CA ASP A 107 -11.77 -1.04 -9.67
C ASP A 107 -12.87 -0.33 -10.47
N GLN A 108 -13.65 -1.10 -11.22
CA GLN A 108 -14.80 -0.61 -12.01
C GLN A 108 -16.06 -0.39 -11.15
N LEU A 109 -16.03 -0.74 -9.87
CA LEU A 109 -17.16 -0.56 -8.96
C LEU A 109 -16.95 0.66 -8.07
N GLY A 110 -17.67 1.74 -8.37
CA GLY A 110 -17.65 2.96 -7.55
C GLY A 110 -18.46 2.89 -6.26
N MET A 111 -19.25 1.83 -6.05
CA MET A 111 -20.13 1.71 -4.89
C MET A 111 -19.40 1.11 -3.68
N GLY A 112 -19.81 1.52 -2.47
CA GLY A 112 -19.32 0.91 -1.23
C GLY A 112 -17.88 1.27 -0.85
N ARG A 113 -17.27 2.26 -1.52
CA ARG A 113 -15.93 2.76 -1.20
C ARG A 113 -15.94 3.45 0.16
N SER A 114 -14.98 3.09 1.00
CA SER A 114 -14.76 3.78 2.28
C SER A 114 -14.23 5.19 2.06
N ALA A 115 -14.33 6.05 3.07
CA ALA A 115 -13.74 7.40 3.01
C ALA A 115 -12.22 7.38 2.74
N ASN A 116 -11.52 6.36 3.24
CA ASN A 116 -10.09 6.18 2.98
C ASN A 116 -9.84 5.75 1.53
N VAL A 117 -10.64 4.83 1.00
CA VAL A 117 -10.54 4.42 -0.41
C VAL A 117 -10.78 5.62 -1.32
N GLU A 118 -11.81 6.42 -1.06
CA GLU A 118 -12.10 7.64 -1.84
C GLU A 118 -10.96 8.67 -1.76
N LYS A 119 -10.20 8.69 -0.67
CA LYS A 119 -9.09 9.62 -0.48
C LYS A 119 -7.78 9.16 -1.14
N PHE A 120 -7.53 7.86 -1.18
CA PHE A 120 -6.23 7.30 -1.58
C PHE A 120 -6.23 6.63 -2.95
N SER A 121 -7.38 6.29 -3.51
CA SER A 121 -7.43 5.72 -4.87
C SER A 121 -6.98 6.76 -5.90
N SER A 122 -6.28 6.28 -6.94
CA SER A 122 -5.76 7.11 -8.04
C SER A 122 -5.04 8.35 -7.52
N SER A 123 -4.00 8.13 -6.70
CA SER A 123 -3.32 9.21 -5.98
C SER A 123 -1.83 8.99 -5.85
N ILE A 124 -1.13 10.05 -5.44
CA ILE A 124 0.24 9.98 -4.94
C ILE A 124 0.20 10.31 -3.46
N ALA A 125 0.66 9.38 -2.63
CA ALA A 125 0.88 9.59 -1.20
C ALA A 125 2.37 9.86 -0.94
N ALA A 126 2.66 10.85 -0.08
CA ALA A 126 3.98 11.01 0.49
C ALA A 126 3.99 10.52 1.93
N LEU A 127 4.88 9.58 2.20
CA LEU A 127 5.10 8.98 3.51
C LEU A 127 6.42 9.48 4.09
N ASP A 128 6.50 9.60 5.40
CA ASP A 128 7.75 9.75 6.10
C ASP A 128 8.59 8.47 5.92
N LEU A 129 9.81 8.62 5.43
CA LEU A 129 10.66 7.50 5.03
C LEU A 129 11.05 6.58 6.20
N ASN A 130 11.10 7.12 7.42
CA ASN A 130 11.55 6.37 8.59
C ASN A 130 10.42 5.74 9.38
N THR A 131 9.22 6.32 9.32
CA THR A 131 8.08 5.90 10.14
C THR A 131 6.91 5.35 9.31
N GLY A 132 6.90 5.56 8.00
CA GLY A 132 5.77 5.26 7.13
C GLY A 132 4.58 6.20 7.30
N GLN A 133 4.66 7.20 8.19
CA GLN A 133 3.54 8.09 8.50
C GLN A 133 3.16 8.93 7.29
N LEU A 134 1.86 9.02 6.99
CA LEU A 134 1.37 9.87 5.92
C LEU A 134 1.71 11.34 6.20
N ARG A 135 2.37 12.00 5.25
CA ARG A 135 2.70 13.43 5.29
C ARG A 135 1.72 14.25 4.47
N TRP A 136 1.38 13.77 3.29
CA TRP A 136 0.33 14.33 2.44
C TRP A 136 -0.14 13.29 1.42
N VAL A 137 -1.30 13.54 0.83
CA VAL A 137 -1.81 12.80 -0.33
C VAL A 137 -2.32 13.80 -1.36
N ARG A 138 -2.07 13.51 -2.64
CA ARG A 138 -2.62 14.23 -3.77
C ARG A 138 -3.33 13.26 -4.70
N GLN A 139 -4.65 13.36 -4.72
CA GLN A 139 -5.47 12.60 -5.65
C GLN A 139 -5.37 13.21 -7.06
N THR A 140 -5.20 12.35 -8.07
CA THR A 140 -5.15 12.75 -9.49
C THR A 140 -6.50 12.57 -10.15
N VAL A 141 -7.26 11.53 -9.75
CA VAL A 141 -8.64 11.27 -10.22
C VAL A 141 -9.53 11.05 -9.01
N HIS A 142 -10.61 11.82 -8.92
CA HIS A 142 -11.61 11.65 -7.87
C HIS A 142 -12.65 10.61 -8.31
N HIS A 143 -12.96 9.66 -7.42
CA HIS A 143 -13.97 8.63 -7.66
C HIS A 143 -13.78 7.89 -8.99
N ASP A 144 -12.59 7.30 -9.18
CA ASP A 144 -12.23 6.65 -10.43
C ASP A 144 -13.03 5.35 -10.68
N LEU A 145 -13.70 5.24 -11.82
CA LEU A 145 -14.42 4.07 -12.35
C LEU A 145 -13.78 3.50 -13.63
N TRP A 146 -12.61 4.00 -14.03
CA TRP A 146 -11.96 3.72 -15.32
C TRP A 146 -10.64 2.96 -15.17
N ASP A 147 -10.27 2.60 -13.94
CA ASP A 147 -9.06 1.85 -13.63
C ASP A 147 -7.77 2.54 -14.11
N MET A 148 -7.60 3.80 -13.71
CA MET A 148 -6.50 4.70 -14.09
C MET A 148 -5.29 4.63 -13.16
#